data_AF-A0A2P9F6K4-F1
#
_entry.id   AF-A0A2P9F6K4-F1
#
_cell.length_a   1.000
_cell.length_b   1.000
_cell.length_c   1.000
_cell.angle_alpha   90.00
_cell.angle_beta   90.00
_cell.angle_gamma   90.00
#
_symmetry.space_group_name_H-M   'P 1'
#
loop_
_entity.id
_entity.type
_entity.pdbx_description
1 polymer ?
#
loop_
_entity_poly.entity_id
_entity_poly.type
_entity_poly.pdbx_seq_one_letter_code
_entity_poly.pdbx_strand_id
1 'polypeptide(L)'
;MSGAELKAMQAALGAEHAAVYGYGIVGGKIGDARQSEAREAYDAHRARRDLLTRAVRDLDGRPEASAAAYALPFPVTDADSAVRLAVRLEEGVAGVYSDLVRAATGERRASAAEALREAAVRAVRWRGASVAFPGLAERAAGATASAAPRT
;
A
#
# COMPACT_ATOMS: atom_id res chain seq x y z
N MET A 1 15.28 -20.15 13.45
CA MET A 1 14.51 -19.13 12.70
C MET A 1 13.42 -19.83 11.91
N SER A 2 12.21 -19.28 11.83
CA SER A 2 11.08 -20.01 11.24
C SER A 2 11.08 -19.87 9.72
N GLY A 3 10.89 -20.97 8.98
CA GLY A 3 10.69 -20.89 7.52
C GLY A 3 9.46 -20.07 7.13
N ALA A 4 8.51 -19.87 8.07
CA ALA A 4 7.35 -19.01 7.89
C ALA A 4 7.72 -17.52 7.81
N GLU A 5 8.67 -17.05 8.63
CA GLU A 5 9.15 -15.66 8.60
C GLU A 5 9.85 -15.35 7.28
N LEU A 6 10.76 -16.22 6.83
CA LEU A 6 11.44 -16.07 5.54
C LEU A 6 10.44 -16.07 4.37
N LYS A 7 9.45 -16.98 4.38
CA LYS A 7 8.39 -17.02 3.37
C LYS A 7 7.58 -15.72 3.33
N ALA A 8 7.17 -15.21 4.49
CA ALA A 8 6.43 -13.95 4.57
C ALA A 8 7.28 -12.76 4.12
N MET A 9 8.59 -12.76 4.43
CA MET A 9 9.51 -11.71 4.02
C MET A 9 9.75 -11.69 2.50
N GLN A 10 9.81 -12.87 1.87
CA GLN A 10 9.86 -12.99 0.41
C GLN A 10 8.54 -12.53 -0.24
N ALA A 11 7.39 -12.88 0.35
CA ALA A 11 6.10 -12.39 -0.14
C ALA A 11 6.02 -10.85 -0.08
N ALA A 12 6.50 -10.24 1.01
CA ALA A 12 6.62 -8.79 1.12
C ALA A 12 7.58 -8.21 0.05
N LEU A 13 8.73 -8.85 -0.19
CA LEU A 13 9.67 -8.42 -1.22
C LEU A 13 9.06 -8.46 -2.63
N GLY A 14 8.32 -9.52 -2.95
CA GLY A 14 7.58 -9.64 -4.22
C GLY A 14 6.53 -8.55 -4.38
N ALA A 15 5.79 -8.22 -3.32
CA ALA A 15 4.82 -7.12 -3.34
C ALA A 15 5.50 -5.76 -3.52
N GLU A 16 6.64 -5.52 -2.88
CA GLU A 16 7.41 -4.28 -3.07
C GLU A 16 7.93 -4.14 -4.50
N HIS A 17 8.37 -5.25 -5.14
CA HIS A 17 8.73 -5.21 -6.56
C HIS A 17 7.55 -4.80 -7.44
N ALA A 18 6.38 -5.40 -7.21
CA ALA A 18 5.16 -5.07 -7.95
C ALA A 18 4.72 -3.62 -7.69
N ALA A 19 4.86 -3.11 -6.45
CA ALA A 19 4.54 -1.73 -6.09
C ALA A 19 5.47 -0.73 -6.79
N VAL A 20 6.78 -0.97 -6.81
CA VAL A 20 7.75 -0.13 -7.54
C VAL A 20 7.41 -0.07 -9.03
N TYR A 21 7.09 -1.22 -9.65
CA TYR A 21 6.66 -1.26 -11.05
C TYR A 21 5.34 -0.48 -11.26
N GLY A 22 4.34 -0.75 -10.42
CA GLY A 22 3.03 -0.13 -10.50
C GLY A 22 3.07 1.39 -10.32
N TYR A 23 3.89 1.90 -9.41
CA TYR A 23 4.07 3.34 -9.21
C TYR A 23 4.74 4.04 -10.39
N GLY A 24 5.54 3.33 -11.19
CA GLY A 24 6.01 3.85 -12.47
C GLY A 24 4.86 4.15 -13.44
N ILE A 25 3.84 3.28 -13.46
CA ILE A 25 2.64 3.47 -14.29
C ILE A 25 1.74 4.56 -13.71
N VAL A 26 1.53 4.57 -12.39
CA VAL A 26 0.77 5.62 -11.70
C VAL A 26 1.36 6.99 -12.01
N GLY A 27 2.68 7.16 -11.83
CA GLY A 27 3.37 8.43 -12.10
C GLY A 27 3.23 8.90 -13.55
N GLY A 28 3.14 7.98 -14.52
CA GLY A 28 2.93 8.30 -15.93
C GLY A 28 1.49 8.72 -16.29
N LYS A 29 0.51 8.53 -15.40
CA LYS A 29 -0.92 8.72 -15.68
C LYS A 29 -1.64 9.66 -14.71
N ILE A 30 -1.08 9.92 -13.55
CA ILE A 30 -1.75 10.64 -12.45
C ILE A 30 -1.92 12.16 -12.64
N GLY A 31 -1.15 12.75 -13.57
CA GLY A 31 -1.13 14.19 -13.82
C GLY A 31 -0.29 14.99 -12.80
N ASP A 32 0.01 16.23 -13.15
CA ASP A 32 1.03 17.04 -12.45
C ASP A 32 0.69 17.34 -10.99
N ALA A 33 -0.60 17.54 -10.68
CA ALA A 33 -1.06 17.92 -9.34
C ALA A 33 -0.72 16.91 -8.25
N ARG A 34 -0.56 15.62 -8.60
CA ARG A 34 -0.24 14.53 -7.66
C ARG A 34 1.06 13.81 -8.03
N GLN A 35 1.86 14.37 -8.93
CA GLN A 35 3.10 13.75 -9.38
C GLN A 35 4.11 13.62 -8.23
N SER A 36 4.20 14.61 -7.35
CA SER A 36 5.05 14.55 -6.15
C SER A 36 4.65 13.41 -5.22
N GLU A 37 3.35 13.23 -4.97
CA GLU A 37 2.81 12.15 -4.14
C GLU A 37 3.14 10.76 -4.74
N ALA A 38 3.01 10.61 -6.06
CA ALA A 38 3.40 9.38 -6.75
C ALA A 38 4.91 9.11 -6.66
N ARG A 39 5.73 10.16 -6.74
CA ARG A 39 7.19 10.04 -6.63
C ARG A 39 7.63 9.66 -5.22
N GLU A 40 7.06 10.31 -4.20
CA GLU A 40 7.30 9.98 -2.79
C GLU A 40 6.97 8.51 -2.50
N ALA A 41 5.83 8.03 -3.00
CA ALA A 41 5.42 6.63 -2.86
C ALA A 41 6.39 5.66 -3.54
N TYR A 42 6.78 5.96 -4.79
CA TYR A 42 7.76 5.18 -5.54
C TYR A 42 9.09 5.06 -4.79
N ASP A 43 9.62 6.18 -4.28
CA ASP A 43 10.90 6.19 -3.56
C ASP A 43 10.80 5.44 -2.22
N ALA A 44 9.67 5.55 -1.50
CA ALA A 44 9.41 4.79 -0.28
C ALA A 44 9.42 3.27 -0.53
N HIS A 45 8.74 2.80 -1.58
CA HIS A 45 8.72 1.38 -1.94
C HIS A 45 10.11 0.87 -2.37
N ARG A 46 10.89 1.69 -3.08
CA ARG A 46 12.28 1.32 -3.41
C ARG A 46 13.14 1.15 -2.17
N ALA A 47 13.07 2.09 -1.23
CA ALA A 47 13.80 1.99 0.03
C ALA A 47 13.39 0.72 0.81
N ARG A 48 12.09 0.41 0.83
CA ARG A 48 11.55 -0.76 1.52
C ARG A 48 11.97 -2.08 0.86
N ARG A 49 11.94 -2.17 -0.47
CA ARG A 49 12.48 -3.31 -1.24
C ARG A 49 13.94 -3.57 -0.89
N ASP A 50 14.75 -2.51 -0.84
CA ASP A 50 16.18 -2.64 -0.56
C ASP A 50 16.43 -3.10 0.89
N LEU A 51 15.61 -2.65 1.84
CA LEU A 51 15.61 -3.16 3.23
C LEU A 51 15.24 -4.64 3.31
N LEU A 52 14.16 -5.06 2.63
CA LEU A 52 13.75 -6.46 2.60
C LEU A 52 14.78 -7.36 1.92
N THR A 53 15.43 -6.89 0.86
CA THR A 53 16.51 -7.62 0.19
C THR A 53 17.66 -7.94 1.15
N ARG A 54 18.02 -6.99 2.01
CA ARG A 54 19.02 -7.21 3.07
C ARG A 54 18.51 -8.17 4.13
N ALA A 55 17.30 -7.93 4.64
CA ALA A 55 16.71 -8.75 5.68
C ALA A 55 16.53 -10.23 5.26
N VAL A 56 16.19 -10.50 4.00
CA VAL A 56 16.14 -11.88 3.47
C VAL A 56 17.53 -12.54 3.50
N ARG A 57 18.60 -11.81 3.16
CA ARG A 57 19.98 -12.33 3.23
C ARG A 57 20.42 -12.56 4.68
N ASP A 58 20.02 -11.69 5.59
CA ASP A 58 20.32 -11.82 7.03
C ASP A 58 19.64 -13.06 7.65
N LEU A 59 18.59 -13.58 6.99
CA LEU A 59 17.92 -14.84 7.31
C LEU A 59 18.47 -16.04 6.51
N ASP A 60 19.67 -15.93 5.92
CA ASP A 60 20.31 -16.90 5.02
C ASP A 60 19.48 -17.25 3.77
N GLY A 61 18.49 -16.41 3.44
CA GLY A 61 17.68 -16.53 2.24
C GLY A 61 18.34 -15.91 1.01
N ARG A 62 17.90 -16.34 -0.17
CA ARG A 62 18.24 -15.69 -1.44
C ARG A 62 17.09 -14.79 -1.88
N PRO A 63 17.25 -13.44 -1.89
CA PRO A 63 16.18 -12.54 -2.30
C PRO A 63 15.69 -12.86 -3.71
N GLU A 64 14.38 -12.96 -3.87
CA GLU A 64 13.78 -13.17 -5.19
C GLU A 64 14.04 -11.95 -6.08
N ALA A 65 14.40 -12.18 -7.35
CA ALA A 65 14.61 -11.09 -8.30
C ALA A 65 13.27 -10.51 -8.76
N SER A 66 13.22 -9.21 -9.05
CA SER A 66 12.05 -8.62 -9.68
C SER A 66 11.82 -9.23 -11.07
N ALA A 67 10.55 -9.52 -11.39
CA ALA A 67 10.15 -9.79 -12.77
C ALA A 67 10.37 -8.55 -13.66
N ALA A 68 10.48 -8.79 -14.97
CA ALA A 68 10.62 -7.72 -15.97
C ALA A 68 9.32 -6.89 -16.12
N ALA A 69 8.16 -7.48 -15.85
CA ALA A 69 6.86 -6.83 -15.85
C ALA A 69 5.89 -7.55 -14.92
N TYR A 70 4.84 -6.84 -14.49
CA TYR A 70 3.78 -7.38 -13.64
C TYR A 70 2.43 -7.16 -14.30
N ALA A 71 1.53 -8.14 -14.18
CA ALA A 71 0.17 -8.01 -14.66
C ALA A 71 -0.59 -6.97 -13.82
N LEU A 72 -1.23 -6.03 -14.51
CA LEU A 72 -2.09 -5.04 -13.85
C LEU A 72 -3.47 -5.63 -13.62
N PRO A 73 -4.12 -5.31 -12.48
CA PRO A 73 -5.46 -5.80 -12.18
C PRO A 73 -6.55 -5.27 -13.12
N PHE A 74 -6.26 -4.17 -13.82
CA PHE A 74 -7.11 -3.54 -14.84
C PHE A 74 -6.27 -2.58 -15.70
N PRO A 75 -6.76 -2.17 -16.88
CA PRO A 75 -6.12 -1.14 -17.69
C PRO A 75 -6.03 0.21 -16.97
N VAL A 76 -4.88 0.88 -17.06
CA VAL A 76 -4.63 2.21 -16.49
C VAL A 76 -4.39 3.22 -17.60
N THR A 77 -5.44 3.95 -17.96
CA THR A 77 -5.48 4.82 -19.14
C THR A 77 -5.47 6.31 -18.80
N ASP A 78 -5.82 6.66 -17.57
CA ASP A 78 -6.08 8.02 -17.10
C ASP A 78 -5.75 8.18 -15.60
N ALA A 79 -5.94 9.39 -15.07
CA ALA A 79 -5.64 9.71 -13.68
C ALA A 79 -6.51 8.93 -12.69
N ASP A 80 -7.79 8.74 -12.98
CA ASP A 80 -8.72 8.03 -12.08
C ASP A 80 -8.35 6.54 -11.95
N SER A 81 -8.06 5.89 -13.08
CA SER A 81 -7.54 4.52 -13.09
C SER A 81 -6.17 4.41 -12.41
N ALA A 82 -5.32 5.44 -12.50
CA ALA A 82 -4.06 5.49 -11.77
C ALA A 82 -4.25 5.60 -10.25
N VAL A 83 -5.19 6.43 -9.77
CA VAL A 83 -5.57 6.48 -8.36
C VAL A 83 -6.07 5.12 -7.88
N ARG A 84 -6.97 4.47 -8.64
CA ARG A 84 -7.46 3.13 -8.29
C ARG A 84 -6.32 2.11 -8.23
N LEU A 85 -5.36 2.18 -9.14
CA LEU A 85 -4.19 1.29 -9.11
C LEU A 85 -3.36 1.54 -7.86
N ALA A 86 -3.05 2.80 -7.54
CA ALA A 86 -2.29 3.15 -6.35
C ALA A 86 -2.94 2.60 -5.07
N VAL A 87 -4.26 2.78 -4.91
CA VAL A 87 -5.01 2.21 -3.79
C VAL A 87 -4.84 0.68 -3.72
N ARG A 88 -4.98 -0.03 -4.84
CA ARG A 88 -4.86 -1.49 -4.88
C ARG A 88 -3.45 -1.98 -4.55
N LEU A 89 -2.42 -1.26 -4.99
CA LEU A 89 -1.04 -1.57 -4.65
C LEU A 89 -0.83 -1.44 -3.14
N GLU A 90 -1.23 -0.31 -2.56
CA GLU A 90 -1.05 -0.05 -1.13
C GLU A 90 -1.83 -1.02 -0.23
N GLU A 91 -3.06 -1.39 -0.62
CA GLU A 91 -3.83 -2.41 0.10
C GLU A 91 -3.19 -3.80 0.00
N GLY A 92 -2.65 -4.15 -1.18
CA GLY A 92 -1.93 -5.41 -1.37
C GLY A 92 -0.65 -5.47 -0.52
N VAL A 93 0.12 -4.38 -0.49
CA VAL A 93 1.32 -4.23 0.34
C VAL A 93 0.98 -4.31 1.82
N ALA A 94 -0.08 -3.62 2.27
CA ALA A 94 -0.57 -3.74 3.63
C ALA A 94 -0.95 -5.20 3.97
N GLY A 95 -1.66 -5.90 3.07
CA GLY A 95 -2.02 -7.30 3.26
C GLY A 95 -0.82 -8.20 3.55
N VAL A 96 0.23 -8.14 2.72
CA VAL A 96 1.42 -8.99 2.91
C VAL A 96 2.25 -8.59 4.14
N TYR A 97 2.27 -7.31 4.51
CA TYR A 97 2.93 -6.90 5.75
C TYR A 97 2.18 -7.39 7.00
N SER A 98 0.85 -7.51 6.94
CA SER A 98 0.08 -8.13 8.03
C SER A 98 0.49 -9.59 8.25
N ASP A 99 0.71 -10.35 7.17
CA ASP A 99 1.23 -11.71 7.26
C ASP A 99 2.66 -11.76 7.81
N LEU A 100 3.51 -10.80 7.44
CA LEU A 100 4.86 -10.69 8.02
C LEU A 100 4.83 -10.33 9.50
N VAL A 101 3.95 -9.44 9.94
CA VAL A 101 3.73 -9.14 11.37
C VAL A 101 3.36 -10.40 12.14
N ARG A 102 2.48 -11.24 11.56
CA ARG A 102 2.10 -12.53 12.16
C ARG A 102 3.28 -13.49 12.28
N ALA A 103 4.13 -13.56 11.25
CA ALA A 103 5.23 -14.54 11.16
C ALA A 103 6.52 -14.11 11.90
N ALA A 104 6.79 -12.82 12.03
CA ALA A 104 8.02 -12.27 12.62
C ALA A 104 7.89 -12.04 14.12
N THR A 105 8.99 -11.75 14.81
CA THR A 105 9.03 -11.33 16.23
C THR A 105 10.00 -10.17 16.43
N GLY A 106 9.99 -9.56 17.63
CA GLY A 106 10.92 -8.49 18.00
C GLY A 106 10.91 -7.30 17.04
N GLU A 107 12.09 -6.79 16.72
CA GLU A 107 12.28 -5.63 15.83
C GLU A 107 11.74 -5.86 14.42
N ARG A 108 11.84 -7.08 13.88
CA ARG A 108 11.30 -7.38 12.54
C ARG A 108 9.78 -7.30 12.51
N ARG A 109 9.10 -7.72 13.58
CA ARG A 109 7.65 -7.53 13.72
C ARG A 109 7.29 -6.04 13.81
N ALA A 110 8.06 -5.25 14.57
CA ALA A 110 7.83 -3.82 14.69
C ALA A 110 8.00 -3.10 13.33
N SER A 111 9.08 -3.38 12.61
CA SER A 111 9.34 -2.85 11.26
C SER A 111 8.26 -3.24 10.25
N ALA A 112 7.74 -4.48 10.33
CA ALA A 112 6.64 -4.92 9.48
C ALA A 112 5.33 -4.19 9.81
N ALA A 113 5.06 -3.93 11.09
CA ALA A 113 3.88 -3.19 11.52
C ALA A 113 3.94 -1.71 11.12
N GLU A 114 5.13 -1.11 11.12
CA GLU A 114 5.35 0.24 10.60
C GLU A 114 5.09 0.30 9.09
N ALA A 115 5.66 -0.62 8.31
CA ALA A 115 5.44 -0.70 6.87
C ALA A 115 3.95 -0.94 6.50
N LEU A 116 3.28 -1.82 7.26
CA LEU A 116 1.83 -2.02 7.19
C LEU A 116 1.07 -0.69 7.37
N ARG A 117 1.37 0.03 8.45
CA ARG A 117 0.71 1.31 8.75
C ARG A 117 0.96 2.33 7.65
N GLU A 118 2.20 2.46 7.18
CA GLU A 118 2.56 3.39 6.11
C GLU A 118 1.77 3.12 4.82
N ALA A 119 1.71 1.86 4.38
CA ALA A 119 0.95 1.46 3.20
C ALA A 119 -0.55 1.73 3.38
N ALA A 120 -1.12 1.36 4.53
CA ALA A 120 -2.54 1.62 4.83
C ALA A 120 -2.87 3.12 4.82
N VAL A 121 -2.01 3.96 5.40
CA VAL A 121 -2.18 5.43 5.38
C VAL A 121 -2.09 5.95 3.94
N ARG A 122 -1.16 5.44 3.14
CA ARG A 122 -1.03 5.85 1.73
C ARG A 122 -2.24 5.44 0.90
N ALA A 123 -2.82 4.26 1.13
CA ALA A 123 -4.07 3.84 0.49
C ALA A 123 -5.23 4.82 0.77
N VAL A 124 -5.35 5.29 2.02
CA VAL A 124 -6.37 6.29 2.39
C VAL A 124 -6.09 7.64 1.73
N ARG A 125 -4.82 8.08 1.69
CA ARG A 125 -4.41 9.32 1.01
C ARG A 125 -4.73 9.27 -0.48
N TRP A 126 -4.50 8.14 -1.15
CA TRP A 126 -4.85 7.96 -2.56
C TRP A 126 -6.35 8.07 -2.82
N ARG A 127 -7.18 7.46 -1.96
CA ARG A 127 -8.64 7.59 -2.03
C ARG A 127 -9.15 9.02 -1.87
N GLY A 128 -8.40 9.88 -1.17
CA GLY A 128 -8.82 11.26 -0.89
C GLY A 128 -9.95 11.40 0.15
N ALA A 129 -10.48 10.29 0.65
CA ALA A 129 -11.49 10.25 1.70
C ALA A 129 -11.33 8.99 2.55
N SER A 130 -11.56 9.12 3.86
CA SER A 130 -11.78 7.97 4.73
C SER A 130 -13.22 7.47 4.59
N VAL A 131 -13.45 6.16 4.72
CA VAL A 131 -14.81 5.67 4.92
C VAL A 131 -15.30 6.17 6.28
N ALA A 132 -16.49 6.75 6.34
CA ALA A 132 -17.11 7.07 7.62
C ALA A 132 -17.28 5.77 8.41
N PHE A 133 -17.06 5.80 9.72
CA PHE A 133 -17.40 4.64 10.55
C PHE A 133 -18.88 4.29 10.36
N PRO A 134 -19.23 2.99 10.34
CA PRO A 134 -20.63 2.58 10.29
C PRO A 134 -21.46 3.34 11.34
N GLY A 135 -22.57 3.97 10.93
CA GLY A 135 -23.45 4.76 11.80
C GLY A 135 -23.14 6.26 11.89
N LEU A 136 -22.01 6.75 11.36
CA LEU A 136 -21.71 8.19 11.31
C LEU A 136 -22.30 8.89 10.08
N ALA A 137 -22.33 8.22 8.93
CA ALA A 137 -22.93 8.77 7.71
C ALA A 137 -24.44 9.02 7.90
N GLU A 138 -25.12 8.10 8.58
CA GLU A 138 -26.54 8.15 8.90
C GLU A 138 -26.87 9.30 9.88
N ARG A 139 -25.99 9.58 10.86
CA ARG A 139 -26.15 10.74 11.77
C ARG A 139 -25.93 12.08 11.08
N ALA A 140 -24.96 12.15 10.17
CA ALA A 140 -24.73 13.37 9.39
C ALA A 140 -25.94 13.70 8.49
N ALA A 141 -26.55 12.68 7.88
CA ALA A 141 -27.79 12.84 7.12
C ALA A 141 -28.98 13.27 8.00
N GLY A 142 -29.11 12.72 9.22
CA GLY A 142 -30.16 13.12 10.17
C GLY A 142 -30.04 14.58 10.66
N ALA A 143 -28.83 15.09 10.83
CA ALA A 143 -28.59 16.47 11.26
C ALA A 143 -29.00 17.51 10.21
N THR A 144 -28.83 17.19 8.91
CA THR A 144 -29.24 18.09 7.81
C THR A 144 -30.76 18.13 7.62
N ALA A 145 -31.47 17.02 7.88
CA ALA A 145 -32.93 16.96 7.81
C ALA A 145 -33.64 17.77 8.94
N SER A 146 -32.99 17.95 10.09
CA SER A 146 -33.56 18.72 11.21
C SER A 146 -33.46 20.25 11.04
N ALA A 147 -32.72 20.74 10.04
CA ALA A 147 -32.45 22.17 9.85
C ALA A 147 -33.44 22.89 8.91
N ALA A 148 -34.45 22.20 8.36
CA ALA A 148 -35.48 22.85 7.55
C ALA A 148 -36.48 23.61 8.44
N PRO A 149 -36.60 24.95 8.34
CA PRO A 149 -37.62 25.69 9.08
C PRO A 149 -38.99 25.40 8.48
N ARG A 150 -39.95 25.01 9.33
CA ARG A 150 -41.37 24.97 8.95
C ARG A 150 -41.90 26.40 8.97
N THR A 151 -42.15 26.95 7.78
CA THR A 151 -42.99 28.14 7.57
C THR A 151 -44.43 27.75 7.37
#